data_AF-A0A1C4R216-F1
#
_entry.id   AF-A0A1C4R216-F1
#
_cell.length_a   1.000
_cell.length_b   1.000
_cell.length_c   1.000
_cell.angle_alpha   90.00
_cell.angle_beta   90.00
_cell.angle_gamma   90.00
#
_symmetry.space_group_name_H-M   'P 1'
#
loop_
_entity.id
_entity.type
_entity.pdbx_description
1 polymer ?
#
loop_
_entity_poly.entity_id
_entity_poly.type
_entity_poly.pdbx_seq_one_letter_code
_entity_poly.pdbx_strand_id
1 'polypeptide(L)'
;MLFRNRNSSEHRRRRSPRTWRYRVAGLAAAALAVSLVQANVGNAAADRAAAEVAPKAAADVVRVAEFLAECPYTHRAPDDPIVFPGLPGASHMHSFFGNDTTNGNSNLESLEKGRTTCSPDTDLSSYWVPTLYDGDREVEPTGTTFYYLGEGVRDDVIRQIQPFPKGLRIVAGNAVATGPADNTIARWSCLHAGHVDPSQDFVNCPAGTMLESYLDFPQCWNGTDLDSPNHKSHMAYPVAGECPSTHPVPVPKLRQVLRYPVNGDPARFRLASGPGYTMHGDFFNVWPEQELAQRVRDCINAIVKCGFDGTP
;
A
#
# COMPACT_ATOMS: atom_id res chain seq x y z
N MET A 1 49.30 -20.69 -23.74
CA MET A 1 49.23 -20.27 -25.16
C MET A 1 48.32 -19.04 -25.20
N LEU A 2 48.80 -17.78 -25.22
CA LEU A 2 49.34 -17.01 -26.36
C LEU A 2 48.42 -17.20 -27.59
N PHE A 3 47.67 -16.23 -28.14
CA PHE A 3 47.95 -14.86 -28.64
C PHE A 3 46.63 -14.03 -28.62
N ARG A 4 46.55 -12.73 -28.28
CA ARG A 4 47.02 -11.47 -28.89
C ARG A 4 46.23 -10.98 -30.15
N ASN A 5 45.49 -9.88 -29.92
CA ASN A 5 45.43 -8.60 -30.66
C ASN A 5 44.71 -8.39 -32.04
N ARG A 6 43.83 -7.37 -31.98
CA ARG A 6 43.77 -6.10 -32.75
C ARG A 6 42.93 -5.93 -34.05
N ASN A 7 42.18 -4.81 -33.98
CA ASN A 7 42.00 -3.73 -34.96
C ASN A 7 40.76 -3.70 -35.89
N SER A 8 39.82 -2.81 -35.51
CA SER A 8 39.38 -1.60 -36.22
C SER A 8 39.30 -1.59 -37.76
N SER A 9 38.11 -1.23 -38.28
CA SER A 9 38.01 -0.28 -39.39
C SER A 9 36.67 0.48 -39.36
N GLU A 10 36.78 1.81 -39.28
CA GLU A 10 35.71 2.76 -39.52
C GLU A 10 35.39 2.81 -41.02
N HIS A 11 34.10 2.85 -41.39
CA HIS A 11 33.70 3.37 -42.71
C HIS A 11 32.62 4.45 -42.62
N ARG A 12 33.14 5.66 -42.76
CA ARG A 12 32.55 6.95 -43.11
C ARG A 12 31.49 6.84 -44.23
N ARG A 13 30.27 7.33 -44.01
CA ARG A 13 29.41 7.90 -45.08
C ARG A 13 28.79 9.22 -44.64
N ARG A 14 29.27 10.29 -45.27
CA ARG A 14 28.63 11.62 -45.36
C ARG A 14 27.54 11.57 -46.44
N ARG A 15 26.40 12.22 -46.21
CA ARG A 15 25.74 13.11 -47.19
C ARG A 15 24.70 14.02 -46.52
N SER A 16 24.63 15.22 -47.05
CA SER A 16 24.18 16.53 -46.55
C SER A 16 22.66 16.77 -46.54
N PRO A 17 22.20 17.92 -46.00
CA PRO A 17 20.79 18.19 -45.66
C PRO A 17 20.02 18.87 -46.79
N ARG A 18 18.68 18.83 -46.71
CA ARG A 18 17.77 19.63 -47.55
C ARG A 18 17.02 20.65 -46.68
N THR A 19 17.33 21.91 -46.92
CA THR A 19 16.57 23.09 -46.51
C THR A 19 15.48 23.38 -47.55
N TRP A 20 14.30 23.83 -47.11
CA TRP A 20 13.31 24.47 -47.99
C TRP A 20 13.00 25.86 -47.43
N ARG A 21 13.21 26.89 -48.27
CA ARG A 21 12.89 28.29 -47.99
C ARG A 21 11.63 28.73 -48.76
N TYR A 22 10.75 29.42 -48.02
CA TYR A 22 9.84 30.55 -48.32
C TYR A 22 9.30 30.86 -49.71
N ARG A 23 8.06 31.41 -49.70
CA ARG A 23 7.50 32.64 -50.35
C ARG A 23 6.05 32.36 -50.84
N VAL A 24 5.05 33.26 -50.88
CA VAL A 24 4.89 34.73 -50.71
C VAL A 24 3.39 35.04 -50.55
N ALA A 25 3.09 36.24 -50.04
CA ALA A 25 1.78 36.86 -49.78
C ALA A 25 0.91 37.19 -51.01
N GLY A 26 -0.38 37.48 -50.76
CA GLY A 26 -1.30 38.17 -51.68
C GLY A 26 -2.42 38.90 -50.94
N LEU A 27 -2.54 40.21 -51.19
CA LEU A 27 -3.55 41.17 -50.70
C LEU A 27 -4.23 41.83 -51.92
N ALA A 28 -5.55 42.09 -51.85
CA ALA A 28 -6.30 43.18 -52.53
C ALA A 28 -7.77 43.15 -52.03
N ALA A 29 -8.34 44.16 -51.34
CA ALA A 29 -8.86 45.48 -51.80
C ALA A 29 -10.13 45.34 -52.69
N ALA A 30 -11.22 46.13 -52.62
CA ALA A 30 -11.72 47.26 -51.80
C ALA A 30 -13.20 47.56 -52.20
N ALA A 31 -13.92 48.39 -51.41
CA ALA A 31 -14.99 49.38 -51.76
C ALA A 31 -16.15 49.38 -50.71
N LEU A 32 -16.32 50.40 -49.86
CA LEU A 32 -16.85 51.79 -50.01
C LEU A 32 -18.38 51.92 -49.88
N ALA A 33 -18.84 52.47 -48.75
CA ALA A 33 -19.93 53.47 -48.69
C ALA A 33 -19.93 54.19 -47.31
N VAL A 34 -19.90 55.52 -47.36
CA VAL A 34 -19.99 56.46 -46.24
C VAL A 34 -21.42 56.96 -46.11
N SER A 35 -21.89 57.21 -44.87
CA SER A 35 -22.93 58.18 -44.41
C SER A 35 -23.82 57.55 -43.33
N LEU A 36 -24.28 58.16 -42.23
CA LEU A 36 -24.14 59.47 -41.61
C LEU A 36 -24.81 59.33 -40.21
N VAL A 37 -24.35 60.13 -39.24
CA VAL A 37 -25.14 60.71 -38.12
C VAL A 37 -25.27 59.94 -36.78
N GLN A 38 -24.72 60.65 -35.78
CA GLN A 38 -25.05 60.79 -34.36
C GLN A 38 -24.57 59.76 -33.33
N ALA A 39 -23.60 60.26 -32.55
CA ALA A 39 -23.26 59.81 -31.22
C ALA A 39 -24.46 59.88 -30.27
N ASN A 40 -24.66 58.80 -29.51
CA ASN A 40 -25.03 58.90 -28.11
C ASN A 40 -24.03 58.07 -27.32
N VAL A 41 -23.30 58.76 -26.45
CA VAL A 41 -22.39 58.21 -25.46
C VAL A 41 -23.16 57.31 -24.50
N GLY A 42 -22.89 56.01 -24.57
CA GLY A 42 -23.17 55.05 -23.51
C GLY A 42 -21.87 54.33 -23.18
N ASN A 43 -21.24 54.67 -22.06
CA ASN A 43 -20.08 53.95 -21.53
C ASN A 43 -20.50 52.52 -21.19
N ALA A 44 -20.23 51.57 -22.09
CA ALA A 44 -20.13 50.16 -21.74
C ALA A 44 -18.67 49.89 -21.36
N ALA A 45 -18.33 50.11 -20.08
CA ALA A 45 -17.13 49.52 -19.51
C ALA A 45 -17.31 48.00 -19.56
N ALA A 46 -16.54 47.34 -20.42
CA ALA A 46 -16.46 45.90 -20.46
C ALA A 46 -15.68 45.44 -19.22
N ASP A 47 -16.38 45.19 -18.12
CA ASP A 47 -15.85 44.41 -17.01
C ASP A 47 -15.65 42.98 -17.50
N ARG A 48 -14.39 42.66 -17.82
CA ARG A 48 -13.92 41.27 -17.79
C ARG A 48 -13.86 40.86 -16.31
N ALA A 49 -15.01 40.47 -15.76
CA ALA A 49 -15.02 39.69 -14.53
C ALA A 49 -14.24 38.41 -14.82
N ALA A 50 -13.03 38.32 -14.26
CA ALA A 50 -12.36 37.04 -14.09
C ALA A 50 -13.35 36.14 -13.35
N ALA A 51 -13.69 34.99 -13.93
CA ALA A 51 -14.45 33.99 -13.21
C ALA A 51 -13.61 33.60 -11.99
N GLU A 52 -14.01 34.09 -10.81
CA GLU A 52 -13.54 33.59 -9.54
C GLU A 52 -13.83 32.10 -9.54
N VAL A 53 -12.76 31.29 -9.59
CA VAL A 53 -12.86 29.86 -9.32
C VAL A 53 -13.33 29.78 -7.88
N ALA A 54 -14.62 29.48 -7.69
CA ALA A 54 -15.18 29.22 -6.38
C ALA A 54 -14.26 28.22 -5.67
N PRO A 55 -13.84 28.47 -4.41
CA PRO A 55 -13.02 27.53 -3.69
C PRO A 55 -13.75 26.18 -3.71
N LYS A 56 -13.07 25.14 -4.21
CA LYS A 56 -13.52 23.76 -4.10
C LYS A 56 -13.91 23.59 -2.62
N ALA A 57 -15.19 23.37 -2.35
CA ALA A 57 -15.68 23.15 -1.00
C ALA A 57 -14.70 22.18 -0.33
N ALA A 58 -14.10 22.58 0.79
CA ALA A 58 -13.22 21.71 1.55
C ALA A 58 -14.00 20.41 1.74
N ALA A 59 -13.47 19.30 1.22
CA ALA A 59 -14.11 18.00 1.41
C ALA A 59 -14.37 17.85 2.91
N ASP A 60 -15.55 17.37 3.29
CA ASP A 60 -15.88 17.12 4.69
C ASP A 60 -14.83 16.16 5.24
N VAL A 61 -13.89 16.69 6.04
CA VAL A 61 -12.75 15.93 6.55
C VAL A 61 -13.27 14.83 7.46
N VAL A 62 -13.10 13.58 7.06
CA VAL A 62 -13.48 12.42 7.87
C VAL A 62 -12.47 12.25 9.00
N ARG A 63 -12.96 12.36 10.25
CA ARG A 63 -12.13 12.37 11.48
C ARG A 63 -11.80 10.95 11.95
N VAL A 64 -10.95 10.25 11.21
CA VAL A 64 -10.43 8.92 11.54
C VAL A 64 -8.93 8.92 11.27
N ALA A 65 -8.09 8.59 12.24
CA ALA A 65 -6.63 8.52 12.02
C ALA A 65 -6.27 7.31 11.14
N GLU A 66 -6.25 7.51 9.82
CA GLU A 66 -6.08 6.42 8.85
C GLU A 66 -5.41 6.91 7.56
N PHE A 67 -4.50 6.11 7.03
CA PHE A 67 -4.24 6.03 5.59
C PHE A 67 -4.09 4.56 5.22
N LEU A 68 -4.00 4.25 3.93
CA LEU A 68 -3.92 2.86 3.48
C LEU A 68 -3.05 2.72 2.24
N ALA A 69 -2.60 1.48 2.01
CA ALA A 69 -2.06 1.02 0.75
C ALA A 69 -2.91 -0.14 0.22
N GLU A 70 -3.30 -0.08 -1.05
CA GLU A 70 -3.88 -1.23 -1.75
C GLU A 70 -2.80 -1.89 -2.59
N CYS A 71 -2.42 -3.11 -2.26
CA CYS A 71 -1.35 -3.82 -2.95
C CYS A 71 -1.88 -5.14 -3.49
N PRO A 72 -2.28 -5.21 -4.78
CA PRO A 72 -2.71 -6.44 -5.41
C PRO A 72 -1.70 -7.58 -5.21
N TYR A 73 -2.22 -8.80 -5.18
CA TYR A 73 -1.44 -10.03 -5.15
C TYR A 73 -0.33 -10.03 -6.21
N THR A 74 0.89 -10.42 -5.81
CA THR A 74 2.04 -10.52 -6.71
C THR A 74 2.28 -11.96 -7.14
N HIS A 75 2.64 -12.81 -6.18
CA HIS A 75 3.08 -14.18 -6.41
C HIS A 75 2.99 -15.02 -5.13
N ARG A 76 3.34 -16.29 -5.27
CA ARG A 76 3.49 -17.25 -4.17
C ARG A 76 4.86 -17.90 -4.20
N ALA A 77 5.39 -18.16 -3.02
CA ALA A 77 6.59 -18.95 -2.85
C ALA A 77 6.61 -19.59 -1.44
N PRO A 78 7.23 -20.76 -1.25
CA PRO A 78 7.50 -21.36 0.06
C PRO A 78 8.66 -20.65 0.78
N ASP A 79 8.64 -19.32 0.80
CA ASP A 79 9.72 -18.47 1.24
C ASP A 79 9.30 -17.61 2.42
N ASP A 80 10.24 -17.32 3.31
CA ASP A 80 10.07 -16.34 4.38
C ASP A 80 11.43 -15.68 4.70
N PRO A 81 11.72 -14.50 4.15
CA PRO A 81 13.01 -13.84 4.38
C PRO A 81 13.17 -13.24 5.79
N ILE A 82 12.12 -13.21 6.62
CA ILE A 82 12.21 -12.78 8.02
C ILE A 82 12.58 -13.99 8.87
N VAL A 83 11.81 -15.07 8.78
CA VAL A 83 11.95 -16.27 9.63
C VAL A 83 13.09 -17.19 9.15
N PHE A 84 13.27 -17.31 7.84
CA PHE A 84 14.28 -18.17 7.21
C PHE A 84 15.18 -17.41 6.21
N PRO A 85 15.91 -16.37 6.66
CA PRO A 85 16.70 -15.51 5.79
C PRO A 85 17.77 -16.28 5.02
N GLY A 86 17.77 -16.16 3.69
CA GLY A 86 18.72 -16.83 2.80
C GLY A 86 18.44 -18.31 2.57
N LEU A 87 17.26 -18.80 2.95
CA LEU A 87 16.85 -20.19 2.79
C LEU A 87 15.56 -20.31 1.95
N PRO A 88 15.64 -20.11 0.62
CA PRO A 88 14.49 -20.32 -0.27
C PRO A 88 13.89 -21.73 -0.12
N GLY A 89 12.57 -21.82 -0.06
CA GLY A 89 11.83 -23.07 0.10
C GLY A 89 11.78 -23.64 1.52
N ALA A 90 12.31 -22.93 2.52
CA ALA A 90 12.31 -23.40 3.91
C ALA A 90 10.99 -23.15 4.66
N SER A 91 10.07 -22.36 4.10
CA SER A 91 8.77 -22.05 4.72
C SER A 91 7.62 -22.84 4.10
N HIS A 92 6.43 -22.75 4.69
CA HIS A 92 5.19 -23.11 3.97
C HIS A 92 4.90 -22.08 2.88
N MET A 93 3.91 -22.37 2.03
CA MET A 93 3.55 -21.49 0.92
C MET A 93 2.97 -20.15 1.42
N HIS A 94 3.63 -19.05 1.10
CA HIS A 94 3.13 -17.70 1.35
C HIS A 94 2.59 -17.06 0.06
N SER A 95 1.56 -16.23 0.21
CA SER A 95 1.08 -15.30 -0.82
C SER A 95 1.62 -13.91 -0.51
N PHE A 96 2.28 -13.28 -1.48
CA PHE A 96 3.00 -12.02 -1.34
C PHE A 96 2.24 -10.84 -1.96
N PHE A 97 2.48 -9.65 -1.41
CA PHE A 97 1.87 -8.37 -1.79
C PHE A 97 2.88 -7.23 -1.65
N GLY A 98 2.67 -6.16 -2.43
CA GLY A 98 3.51 -4.97 -2.42
C GLY A 98 4.75 -5.18 -3.28
N ASN A 99 5.93 -5.31 -2.66
CA ASN A 99 7.17 -5.52 -3.39
C ASN A 99 7.11 -6.78 -4.27
N ASP A 100 7.26 -6.61 -5.59
CA ASP A 100 7.09 -7.68 -6.58
C ASP A 100 8.33 -8.59 -6.71
N THR A 101 9.37 -8.35 -5.90
CA THR A 101 10.63 -9.10 -5.93
C THR A 101 10.88 -9.95 -4.69
N THR A 102 9.99 -9.92 -3.69
CA THR A 102 10.19 -10.63 -2.41
C THR A 102 10.36 -12.14 -2.60
N ASN A 103 11.42 -12.70 -2.02
CA ASN A 103 11.73 -14.13 -2.01
C ASN A 103 12.61 -14.46 -0.79
N GLY A 104 13.02 -15.73 -0.64
CA GLY A 104 13.80 -16.20 0.51
C GLY A 104 15.17 -15.52 0.71
N ASN A 105 15.71 -14.84 -0.31
CA ASN A 105 16.96 -14.08 -0.22
C ASN A 105 16.76 -12.57 0.00
N SER A 106 15.51 -12.11 0.10
CA SER A 106 15.21 -10.69 0.21
C SER A 106 15.79 -10.09 1.49
N ASN A 107 16.42 -8.93 1.32
CA ASN A 107 16.88 -8.03 2.35
C ASN A 107 16.51 -6.59 1.98
N LEU A 108 16.79 -5.63 2.87
CA LEU A 108 16.43 -4.23 2.67
C LEU A 108 16.97 -3.69 1.33
N GLU A 109 18.26 -3.90 1.04
CA GLU A 109 18.89 -3.42 -0.19
C GLU A 109 18.24 -4.02 -1.45
N SER A 110 17.89 -5.31 -1.43
CA SER A 110 17.23 -5.95 -2.56
C SER A 110 15.82 -5.41 -2.78
N LEU A 111 15.06 -5.17 -1.71
CA LEU A 111 13.68 -4.71 -1.78
C LEU A 111 13.62 -3.23 -2.19
N GLU A 112 14.55 -2.40 -1.76
CA GLU A 112 14.67 -0.99 -2.19
C GLU A 112 14.89 -0.84 -3.70
N LYS A 113 15.45 -1.86 -4.36
CA LYS A 113 15.65 -1.91 -5.81
C LYS A 113 14.50 -2.59 -6.55
N GLY A 114 13.54 -3.15 -5.82
CA GLY A 114 12.36 -3.82 -6.38
C GLY A 114 11.34 -2.83 -6.91
N ARG A 115 10.28 -3.35 -7.51
CA ARG A 115 9.07 -2.56 -7.82
C ARG A 115 7.98 -2.93 -6.83
N THR A 116 6.86 -2.22 -6.89
CA THR A 116 5.69 -2.51 -6.08
C THR A 116 4.44 -2.58 -6.93
N THR A 117 3.46 -3.36 -6.47
CA THR A 117 2.09 -3.31 -6.98
C THR A 117 1.20 -2.36 -6.19
N CYS A 118 1.71 -1.78 -5.09
CA CYS A 118 0.93 -0.92 -4.22
C CYS A 118 0.45 0.35 -4.91
N SER A 119 -0.73 0.80 -4.47
CA SER A 119 -1.18 2.19 -4.51
C SER A 119 -1.15 2.68 -3.06
N PRO A 120 -0.29 3.65 -2.70
CA PRO A 120 0.61 4.41 -3.57
C PRO A 120 1.80 3.56 -4.09
N ASP A 121 2.28 3.91 -5.29
CA ASP A 121 3.41 3.24 -5.95
C ASP A 121 4.78 3.56 -5.31
N THR A 122 4.79 4.44 -4.31
CA THR A 122 5.95 4.73 -3.47
C THR A 122 6.16 3.69 -2.37
N ASP A 123 5.15 2.89 -2.02
CA ASP A 123 5.29 1.86 -1.00
C ASP A 123 6.03 0.64 -1.55
N LEU A 124 7.34 0.56 -1.28
CA LEU A 124 8.18 -0.59 -1.66
C LEU A 124 8.18 -1.72 -0.62
N SER A 125 7.36 -1.61 0.43
CA SER A 125 7.30 -2.62 1.48
C SER A 125 6.76 -3.94 0.98
N SER A 126 7.08 -5.00 1.70
CA SER A 126 6.58 -6.34 1.40
C SER A 126 5.66 -6.82 2.51
N TYR A 127 4.57 -7.45 2.11
CA TYR A 127 3.61 -8.08 3.00
C TYR A 127 3.35 -9.50 2.52
N TRP A 128 3.21 -10.45 3.43
CA TRP A 128 2.79 -11.80 3.06
C TRP A 128 2.00 -12.49 4.15
N VAL A 129 1.21 -13.48 3.75
CA VAL A 129 0.40 -14.34 4.64
C VAL A 129 0.45 -15.78 4.13
N PRO A 130 0.11 -16.78 4.95
CA PRO A 130 -0.08 -18.16 4.49
C PRO A 130 -1.07 -18.22 3.35
N THR A 131 -0.73 -18.97 2.30
CA THR A 131 -1.63 -19.13 1.16
C THR A 131 -2.91 -19.83 1.59
N LEU A 132 -4.05 -19.23 1.27
CA LEU A 132 -5.35 -19.86 1.42
C LEU A 132 -5.55 -20.92 0.32
N TYR A 133 -6.11 -22.06 0.71
CA TYR A 133 -6.55 -23.12 -0.16
C TYR A 133 -8.04 -23.40 0.01
N ASP A 134 -8.66 -23.79 -1.09
CA ASP A 134 -9.99 -24.38 -1.16
C ASP A 134 -9.85 -25.81 -1.69
N GLY A 135 -9.90 -26.77 -0.77
CA GLY A 135 -9.37 -28.12 -0.98
C GLY A 135 -7.87 -28.07 -1.25
N ASP A 136 -7.47 -28.43 -2.46
CA ASP A 136 -6.08 -28.40 -2.93
C ASP A 136 -5.76 -27.22 -3.84
N ARG A 137 -6.75 -26.36 -4.14
CA ARG A 137 -6.56 -25.22 -5.04
C ARG A 137 -6.17 -23.98 -4.26
N GLU A 138 -5.09 -23.31 -4.66
CA GLU A 138 -4.73 -21.99 -4.14
C GLU A 138 -5.80 -20.95 -4.46
N VAL A 139 -6.09 -20.08 -3.49
CA VAL A 139 -7.08 -19.00 -3.62
C VAL A 139 -6.39 -17.65 -3.55
N GLU A 140 -6.39 -16.93 -4.68
CA GLU A 140 -5.88 -15.56 -4.76
C GLU A 140 -6.91 -14.59 -4.16
N PRO A 141 -6.50 -13.70 -3.23
CA PRO A 141 -7.38 -12.64 -2.79
C PRO A 141 -7.58 -11.62 -3.91
N THR A 142 -8.80 -11.12 -4.03
CA THR A 142 -9.19 -10.12 -5.04
C THR A 142 -9.31 -8.71 -4.45
N GLY A 143 -9.24 -8.57 -3.13
CA GLY A 143 -9.14 -7.29 -2.44
C GLY A 143 -8.08 -7.38 -1.34
N THR A 144 -7.14 -6.43 -1.33
CA THR A 144 -5.91 -6.51 -0.55
C THR A 144 -5.54 -5.12 -0.05
N THR A 145 -5.96 -4.80 1.18
CA THR A 145 -5.79 -3.48 1.76
C THR A 145 -4.95 -3.56 3.04
N PHE A 146 -3.94 -2.70 3.11
CA PHE A 146 -3.03 -2.54 4.23
C PHE A 146 -3.35 -1.19 4.88
N TYR A 147 -4.09 -1.21 5.98
CA TYR A 147 -4.45 0.00 6.70
C TYR A 147 -3.38 0.37 7.70
N TYR A 148 -3.05 1.65 7.77
CA TYR A 148 -2.24 2.26 8.80
C TYR A 148 -3.15 3.11 9.66
N LEU A 149 -3.30 2.73 10.93
CA LEU A 149 -4.36 3.23 11.80
C LEU A 149 -3.79 3.85 13.08
N GLY A 150 -4.42 4.91 13.57
CA GLY A 150 -4.25 5.40 14.96
C GLY A 150 -5.14 4.66 15.98
N GLU A 151 -5.90 3.67 15.55
CA GLU A 151 -6.85 2.92 16.40
C GLU A 151 -6.15 2.12 17.52
N GLY A 152 -6.78 2.04 18.69
CA GLY A 152 -6.34 1.19 19.82
C GLY A 152 -5.51 1.92 20.87
N VAL A 153 -5.21 3.20 20.64
CA VAL A 153 -4.60 4.11 21.62
C VAL A 153 -5.43 5.37 21.76
N ARG A 154 -5.20 6.14 22.83
CA ARG A 154 -5.91 7.41 23.03
C ARG A 154 -5.44 8.51 22.07
N ASP A 155 -6.28 9.51 21.83
CA ASP A 155 -5.99 10.64 20.95
C ASP A 155 -4.67 11.38 21.27
N ASP A 156 -4.30 11.51 22.55
CA ASP A 156 -3.03 12.12 22.96
C ASP A 156 -1.82 11.29 22.52
N VAL A 157 -1.97 9.96 22.47
CA VAL A 157 -0.96 9.02 21.96
C VAL A 157 -0.97 8.98 20.43
N ILE A 158 -2.14 9.06 19.78
CA ILE A 158 -2.25 9.14 18.31
C ILE A 158 -1.41 10.31 17.77
N ARG A 159 -1.43 11.45 18.46
CA ARG A 159 -0.66 12.66 18.09
C ARG A 159 0.85 12.49 18.25
N GLN A 160 1.30 11.42 18.90
CA GLN A 160 2.71 11.09 19.13
C GLN A 160 3.19 9.89 18.31
N ILE A 161 2.29 9.26 17.54
CA ILE A 161 2.64 8.14 16.64
C ILE A 161 3.78 8.58 15.71
N GLN A 162 4.83 7.76 15.66
CA GLN A 162 5.99 7.93 14.78
C GLN A 162 5.92 6.98 13.58
N PRO A 163 6.49 7.33 12.42
CA PRO A 163 6.57 6.40 11.29
C PRO A 163 7.37 5.15 11.67
N PHE A 164 7.01 4.01 11.07
CA PHE A 164 7.83 2.80 11.19
C PHE A 164 9.26 3.09 10.71
N PRO A 165 10.30 2.69 11.46
CA PRO A 165 11.67 2.83 11.00
C PRO A 165 11.91 1.95 9.78
N LYS A 166 12.67 2.45 8.80
CA LYS A 166 12.98 1.70 7.60
C LYS A 166 13.70 0.39 7.94
N GLY A 167 13.27 -0.70 7.33
CA GLY A 167 13.81 -2.02 7.57
C GLY A 167 13.24 -2.75 8.79
N LEU A 168 12.22 -2.20 9.47
CA LEU A 168 11.45 -2.92 10.49
C LEU A 168 10.84 -4.20 9.90
N ARG A 169 10.95 -5.32 10.62
CA ARG A 169 10.41 -6.64 10.27
C ARG A 169 9.50 -7.12 11.38
N ILE A 170 8.25 -7.44 11.07
CA ILE A 170 7.27 -7.88 12.06
C ILE A 170 6.57 -9.14 11.57
N VAL A 171 6.44 -10.14 12.44
CA VAL A 171 5.51 -11.27 12.24
C VAL A 171 4.36 -11.15 13.23
N ALA A 172 3.14 -10.90 12.76
CA ALA A 172 1.92 -10.89 13.58
C ALA A 172 1.18 -12.23 13.49
N GLY A 173 0.43 -12.60 14.54
CA GLY A 173 -0.37 -13.84 14.57
C GLY A 173 0.43 -15.05 15.04
N ASN A 174 -0.12 -16.24 14.83
CA ASN A 174 0.43 -17.48 15.40
C ASN A 174 0.33 -18.65 14.41
N ALA A 175 1.44 -18.93 13.71
CA ALA A 175 1.55 -20.02 12.75
C ALA A 175 1.40 -21.42 13.36
N VAL A 176 1.62 -21.55 14.68
CA VAL A 176 1.60 -22.84 15.41
C VAL A 176 0.45 -22.90 16.42
N ALA A 177 -0.57 -22.04 16.26
CA ALA A 177 -1.77 -22.07 17.07
C ALA A 177 -2.40 -23.47 17.05
N THR A 178 -2.85 -23.93 18.22
CA THR A 178 -3.50 -25.24 18.40
C THR A 178 -5.02 -25.11 18.50
N GLY A 179 -5.52 -23.88 18.60
CA GLY A 179 -6.94 -23.56 18.49
C GLY A 179 -7.21 -22.06 18.39
N PRO A 180 -8.49 -21.67 18.21
CA PRO A 180 -8.90 -20.28 18.00
C PRO A 180 -8.44 -19.29 19.09
N ALA A 181 -8.37 -19.74 20.34
CA ALA A 181 -7.96 -18.90 21.47
C ALA A 181 -6.47 -18.52 21.44
N ASP A 182 -5.63 -19.24 20.70
CA ASP A 182 -4.18 -19.01 20.62
C ASP A 182 -3.82 -17.88 19.63
N ASN A 183 -4.79 -17.30 18.94
CA ASN A 183 -4.57 -16.31 17.90
C ASN A 183 -5.66 -15.23 17.85
N THR A 184 -5.73 -14.43 18.92
CA THR A 184 -6.79 -13.45 19.14
C THR A 184 -6.74 -12.22 18.23
N ILE A 185 -5.64 -12.02 17.50
CA ILE A 185 -5.41 -10.84 16.64
C ILE A 185 -5.78 -11.09 15.17
N ALA A 186 -6.10 -12.34 14.82
CA ALA A 186 -6.61 -12.74 13.52
C ALA A 186 -8.12 -12.95 13.59
N ARG A 187 -8.83 -12.57 12.53
CA ARG A 187 -10.29 -12.72 12.44
C ARG A 187 -10.72 -13.04 11.02
N TRP A 188 -11.69 -13.92 10.87
CA TRP A 188 -12.37 -14.26 9.64
C TRP A 188 -13.82 -13.79 9.69
N SER A 189 -14.30 -13.21 8.60
CA SER A 189 -15.69 -12.77 8.43
C SER A 189 -16.15 -12.92 6.98
N CYS A 190 -17.40 -12.55 6.72
CA CYS A 190 -17.97 -12.56 5.38
C CYS A 190 -18.27 -11.14 4.91
N LEU A 191 -17.65 -10.74 3.81
CA LEU A 191 -17.84 -9.43 3.21
C LEU A 191 -19.31 -9.26 2.77
N HIS A 192 -19.92 -8.11 3.12
CA HIS A 192 -21.34 -7.79 2.91
C HIS A 192 -22.34 -8.75 3.59
N ALA A 193 -21.90 -9.54 4.59
CA ALA A 193 -22.76 -10.43 5.36
C ALA A 193 -22.58 -10.24 6.87
N GLY A 194 -22.91 -9.03 7.36
CA GLY A 194 -22.77 -8.66 8.78
C GLY A 194 -23.68 -9.42 9.77
N HIS A 195 -24.51 -10.34 9.28
CA HIS A 195 -25.27 -11.27 10.12
C HIS A 195 -24.46 -12.53 10.49
N VAL A 196 -23.32 -12.76 9.83
CA VAL A 196 -22.39 -13.85 10.18
C VAL A 196 -21.42 -13.31 11.22
N ASP A 197 -21.47 -13.88 12.41
CA ASP A 197 -20.53 -13.53 13.47
C ASP A 197 -19.10 -13.89 13.04
N PRO A 198 -18.14 -13.00 13.26
CA PRO A 198 -16.76 -13.30 12.95
C PRO A 198 -16.15 -14.27 13.95
N SER A 199 -15.07 -14.94 13.53
CA SER A 199 -14.38 -15.95 14.33
C SER A 199 -12.87 -15.86 14.16
N GLN A 200 -12.09 -16.41 15.10
CA GLN A 200 -10.65 -16.62 14.94
C GLN A 200 -10.33 -17.82 14.02
N ASP A 201 -11.35 -18.58 13.59
CA ASP A 201 -11.24 -19.62 12.55
C ASP A 201 -12.18 -19.31 11.39
N PHE A 202 -12.10 -20.08 10.29
CA PHE A 202 -12.94 -19.87 9.12
C PHE A 202 -14.43 -19.87 9.46
N VAL A 203 -15.18 -19.02 8.76
CA VAL A 203 -16.64 -18.88 8.90
C VAL A 203 -17.35 -19.37 7.64
N ASN A 204 -18.58 -19.85 7.80
CA ASN A 204 -19.42 -20.25 6.68
C ASN A 204 -20.04 -19.02 6.02
N CYS A 205 -19.52 -18.62 4.86
CA CYS A 205 -20.00 -17.45 4.15
C CYS A 205 -21.16 -17.77 3.20
N PRO A 206 -22.25 -16.97 3.19
CA PRO A 206 -23.35 -17.15 2.25
C PRO A 206 -22.93 -17.06 0.79
N ALA A 207 -23.69 -17.71 -0.09
CA ALA A 207 -23.49 -17.61 -1.54
C ALA A 207 -23.54 -16.14 -2.00
N GLY A 208 -22.64 -15.77 -2.91
CA GLY A 208 -22.52 -14.40 -3.43
C GLY A 208 -21.74 -13.44 -2.52
N THR A 209 -21.25 -13.91 -1.37
CA THR A 209 -20.34 -13.16 -0.47
C THR A 209 -18.91 -13.66 -0.63
N MET A 210 -17.98 -13.01 0.06
CA MET A 210 -16.55 -13.36 0.06
C MET A 210 -16.07 -13.59 1.48
N LEU A 211 -15.20 -14.59 1.67
CA LEU A 211 -14.42 -14.73 2.89
C LEU A 211 -13.45 -13.55 3.02
N GLU A 212 -13.35 -12.97 4.20
CA GLU A 212 -12.50 -11.83 4.50
C GLU A 212 -11.67 -12.11 5.75
N SER A 213 -10.35 -11.90 5.66
CA SER A 213 -9.44 -12.00 6.79
C SER A 213 -9.02 -10.63 7.28
N TYR A 214 -8.87 -10.50 8.59
CA TYR A 214 -8.31 -9.33 9.28
C TYR A 214 -7.15 -9.81 10.14
N LEU A 215 -6.03 -9.10 10.07
CA LEU A 215 -4.87 -9.35 10.91
C LEU A 215 -4.32 -8.03 11.45
N ASP A 216 -4.38 -7.85 12.77
CA ASP A 216 -3.85 -6.69 13.45
C ASP A 216 -2.40 -6.91 13.88
N PHE A 217 -1.51 -5.99 13.49
CA PHE A 217 -0.13 -5.95 13.93
C PHE A 217 0.00 -5.15 15.23
N PRO A 218 1.03 -5.43 16.04
CA PRO A 218 1.34 -4.61 17.21
C PRO A 218 1.77 -3.19 16.81
N GLN A 219 1.42 -2.21 17.63
CA GLN A 219 1.61 -0.77 17.33
C GLN A 219 2.44 -0.02 18.38
N CYS A 220 3.18 -0.74 19.22
CA CYS A 220 4.13 -0.19 20.19
C CYS A 220 5.51 -0.79 19.96
N TRP A 221 6.48 0.04 19.58
CA TRP A 221 7.85 -0.36 19.29
C TRP A 221 8.78 -0.09 20.49
N ASN A 222 9.78 -0.94 20.71
CA ASN A 222 10.77 -0.75 21.77
C ASN A 222 11.73 0.43 21.56
N GLY A 223 11.68 1.07 20.39
CA GLY A 223 12.48 2.25 20.06
C GLY A 223 13.92 1.95 19.62
N THR A 224 14.31 0.68 19.53
CA THR A 224 15.69 0.27 19.26
C THR A 224 15.80 -0.77 18.14
N ASP A 225 15.06 -1.86 18.22
CA ASP A 225 15.32 -3.04 17.39
C ASP A 225 14.44 -3.08 16.14
N LEU A 226 15.04 -3.21 14.95
CA LEU A 226 14.29 -3.39 13.69
C LEU A 226 13.74 -4.82 13.51
N ASP A 227 14.23 -5.75 14.31
CA ASP A 227 13.78 -7.15 14.36
C ASP A 227 14.25 -7.76 15.69
N SER A 228 13.59 -8.81 16.16
CA SER A 228 14.00 -9.57 17.35
C SER A 228 14.23 -11.05 16.98
N PRO A 229 14.93 -11.85 17.80
CA PRO A 229 15.19 -13.27 17.45
C PRO A 229 13.94 -14.13 17.19
N ASN A 230 12.78 -13.69 17.68
CA ASN A 230 11.48 -14.34 17.44
C ASN A 230 10.56 -13.51 16.52
N HIS A 231 11.09 -12.44 15.92
CA HIS A 231 10.42 -11.51 15.01
C HIS A 231 9.15 -10.81 15.54
N LYS A 232 8.99 -10.84 16.87
CA LYS A 232 7.76 -10.42 17.57
C LYS A 232 8.04 -9.49 18.75
N SER A 233 9.00 -9.86 19.62
CA SER A 233 9.18 -9.23 20.94
C SER A 233 9.77 -7.82 20.95
N HIS A 234 10.18 -7.28 19.81
CA HIS A 234 10.53 -5.85 19.68
C HIS A 234 9.28 -4.96 19.51
N MET A 235 8.10 -5.58 19.36
CA MET A 235 6.80 -4.96 19.26
C MET A 235 5.85 -5.45 20.36
N ALA A 236 4.90 -4.60 20.75
CA ALA A 236 3.83 -4.94 21.68
C ALA A 236 2.49 -4.33 21.26
N TYR A 237 1.42 -4.92 21.76
CA TYR A 237 0.08 -4.34 21.69
C TYR A 237 -0.12 -3.37 22.87
N PRO A 238 -0.88 -2.27 22.67
CA PRO A 238 -1.19 -1.34 23.73
C PRO A 238 -2.08 -1.98 24.79
N VAL A 239 -1.96 -1.48 26.02
CA VAL A 239 -2.78 -1.89 27.17
C VAL A 239 -3.48 -0.64 27.68
N ALA A 240 -4.80 -0.70 27.84
CA ALA A 240 -5.62 0.43 28.29
C ALA A 240 -5.41 1.73 27.47
N GLY A 241 -5.17 1.59 26.16
CA GLY A 241 -4.99 2.73 25.25
C GLY A 241 -3.60 3.37 25.27
N GLU A 242 -2.61 2.74 25.91
CA GLU A 242 -1.21 3.20 25.93
C GLU A 242 -0.23 2.11 25.53
N CYS A 243 0.92 2.55 25.03
CA CYS A 243 2.05 1.65 24.86
C CYS A 243 2.71 1.30 26.21
N PRO A 244 3.04 0.02 26.46
CA PRO A 244 3.79 -0.38 27.66
C PRO A 244 5.12 0.37 27.77
N SER A 245 5.63 0.56 28.99
CA SER A 245 6.92 1.23 29.22
C SER A 245 8.12 0.50 28.58
N THR A 246 7.99 -0.80 28.32
CA THR A 246 8.98 -1.60 27.58
C THR A 246 8.97 -1.34 26.07
N HIS A 247 7.89 -0.74 25.55
CA HIS A 247 7.66 -0.46 24.14
C HIS A 247 7.18 0.98 23.92
N PRO A 248 7.96 1.99 24.34
CA PRO A 248 7.45 3.35 24.56
C PRO A 248 7.16 4.14 23.27
N VAL A 249 7.52 3.64 22.09
CA VAL A 249 7.37 4.36 20.83
C VAL A 249 6.09 3.92 20.13
N PRO A 250 5.00 4.72 20.16
CA PRO A 250 3.82 4.40 19.37
C PRO A 250 4.12 4.54 17.88
N VAL A 251 3.69 3.55 17.10
CA VAL A 251 3.76 3.52 15.63
C VAL A 251 2.36 3.25 15.08
N PRO A 252 2.07 3.42 13.77
CA PRO A 252 0.75 3.09 13.25
C PRO A 252 0.41 1.62 13.51
N LYS A 253 -0.87 1.32 13.79
CA LYS A 253 -1.34 -0.05 13.72
C LYS A 253 -1.50 -0.44 12.25
N LEU A 254 -0.68 -1.38 11.80
CA LEU A 254 -0.88 -2.02 10.51
C LEU A 254 -1.99 -3.07 10.64
N ARG A 255 -3.01 -2.98 9.78
CA ARG A 255 -4.07 -3.99 9.67
C ARG A 255 -4.10 -4.52 8.24
N GLN A 256 -3.90 -5.82 8.07
CA GLN A 256 -4.05 -6.48 6.79
C GLN A 256 -5.50 -6.94 6.64
N VAL A 257 -6.15 -6.54 5.55
CA VAL A 257 -7.49 -6.99 5.17
C VAL A 257 -7.45 -7.61 3.79
N LEU A 258 -7.70 -8.92 3.72
CA LEU A 258 -7.67 -9.69 2.48
C LEU A 258 -9.04 -10.29 2.20
N ARG A 259 -9.53 -10.16 0.97
CA ARG A 259 -10.83 -10.63 0.50
C ARG A 259 -10.64 -11.73 -0.51
N TYR A 260 -11.16 -12.91 -0.22
CA TYR A 260 -11.03 -14.10 -1.05
C TYR A 260 -12.36 -14.39 -1.75
N PRO A 261 -12.36 -14.67 -3.07
CA PRO A 261 -13.57 -14.93 -3.84
C PRO A 261 -14.13 -16.35 -3.60
N VAL A 262 -14.21 -16.76 -2.33
CA VAL A 262 -14.73 -18.05 -1.87
C VAL A 262 -15.80 -17.84 -0.80
N ASN A 263 -16.72 -18.81 -0.72
CA ASN A 263 -17.79 -18.87 0.26
C ASN A 263 -18.24 -20.33 0.45
N GLY A 264 -19.21 -20.54 1.33
CA GLY A 264 -19.75 -21.85 1.67
C GLY A 264 -19.02 -22.52 2.84
N ASP A 265 -19.07 -23.86 2.83
CA ASP A 265 -18.60 -24.72 3.92
C ASP A 265 -17.12 -24.47 4.27
N PRO A 266 -16.80 -24.00 5.50
CA PRO A 266 -15.42 -23.72 5.88
C PRO A 266 -14.54 -24.96 6.01
N ALA A 267 -15.11 -26.17 6.09
CA ALA A 267 -14.34 -27.42 6.20
C ALA A 267 -13.43 -27.69 4.99
N ARG A 268 -13.69 -27.03 3.85
CA ARG A 268 -12.85 -27.09 2.65
C ARG A 268 -11.66 -26.13 2.69
N PHE A 269 -11.66 -25.14 3.58
CA PHE A 269 -10.64 -24.12 3.62
C PHE A 269 -9.49 -24.52 4.53
N ARG A 270 -8.27 -24.20 4.10
CA ARG A 270 -7.06 -24.30 4.92
C ARG A 270 -6.08 -23.22 4.52
N LEU A 271 -5.29 -22.76 5.47
CA LEU A 271 -4.05 -22.05 5.20
C LEU A 271 -2.93 -23.05 4.90
N ALA A 272 -1.86 -22.57 4.27
CA ALA A 272 -0.63 -23.33 4.13
C ALA A 272 -0.04 -23.77 5.50
N SER A 273 -0.33 -23.00 6.55
CA SER A 273 0.04 -23.26 7.94
C SER A 273 -0.95 -24.15 8.71
N GLY A 274 -2.10 -24.51 8.13
CA GLY A 274 -3.12 -25.32 8.79
C GLY A 274 -4.50 -24.67 8.84
N PRO A 275 -5.31 -24.88 9.90
CA PRO A 275 -6.62 -24.27 10.06
C PRO A 275 -6.59 -22.72 10.09
N GLY A 276 -7.75 -22.06 10.00
CA GLY A 276 -7.85 -20.60 9.91
C GLY A 276 -7.28 -19.88 11.13
N TYR A 277 -7.29 -20.50 12.30
CA TYR A 277 -6.66 -19.96 13.51
C TYR A 277 -5.12 -19.95 13.47
N THR A 278 -4.48 -20.56 12.47
CA THR A 278 -3.01 -20.47 12.25
C THR A 278 -2.60 -19.21 11.48
N MET A 279 -3.56 -18.32 11.19
CA MET A 279 -3.33 -17.08 10.45
C MET A 279 -2.18 -16.28 11.05
N HIS A 280 -1.26 -15.88 10.21
CA HIS A 280 -0.22 -14.92 10.54
C HIS A 280 0.05 -14.08 9.31
N GLY A 281 0.87 -13.07 9.51
CA GLY A 281 1.28 -12.22 8.43
C GLY A 281 2.53 -11.48 8.81
N ASP A 282 3.23 -11.10 7.77
CA ASP A 282 4.57 -10.61 7.85
C ASP A 282 4.63 -9.26 7.16
N PHE A 283 5.47 -8.39 7.69
CA PHE A 283 5.69 -7.05 7.19
C PHE A 283 7.17 -6.73 7.21
N PHE A 284 7.70 -6.34 6.06
CA PHE A 284 9.05 -5.79 5.92
C PHE A 284 8.93 -4.36 5.39
N ASN A 285 9.16 -3.39 6.28
CA ASN A 285 9.01 -1.97 5.98
C ASN A 285 10.11 -1.46 5.05
N VAL A 286 9.73 -1.02 3.85
CA VAL A 286 10.65 -0.41 2.86
C VAL A 286 10.05 0.89 2.31
N TRP A 287 9.07 1.48 2.99
CA TRP A 287 8.60 2.82 2.67
C TRP A 287 9.77 3.82 2.59
N PRO A 288 9.75 4.76 1.64
CA PRO A 288 10.58 5.95 1.71
C PRO A 288 10.27 6.71 3.00
N GLU A 289 11.29 6.99 3.82
CA GLU A 289 11.11 7.52 5.17
C GLU A 289 10.35 8.86 5.19
N GLN A 290 10.63 9.74 4.22
CA GLN A 290 9.96 11.04 4.12
C GLN A 290 8.47 10.90 3.77
N GLU A 291 8.13 9.96 2.89
CA GLU A 291 6.75 9.68 2.47
C GLU A 291 5.92 9.14 3.63
N LEU A 292 6.44 8.11 4.32
CA LEU A 292 5.76 7.55 5.49
C LEU A 292 5.63 8.58 6.62
N ALA A 293 6.69 9.36 6.87
CA ALA A 293 6.65 10.42 7.86
C ALA A 293 5.61 11.50 7.52
N GLN A 294 5.43 11.83 6.24
CA GLN A 294 4.38 12.76 5.81
C GLN A 294 2.99 12.21 6.10
N ARG A 295 2.69 10.98 5.68
CA ARG A 295 1.39 10.35 5.91
C ARG A 295 1.06 10.21 7.39
N VAL A 296 2.04 9.87 8.21
CA VAL A 296 1.86 9.82 9.66
C VAL A 296 1.50 11.19 10.22
N ARG A 297 2.20 12.27 9.83
CA ARG A 297 1.87 13.63 10.29
C ARG A 297 0.51 14.10 9.81
N ASP A 298 0.24 13.96 8.52
CA ASP A 298 -0.87 14.64 7.84
C ASP A 298 -2.19 13.88 7.98
N CYS A 299 -2.12 12.56 8.21
CA CYS A 299 -3.30 11.69 8.34
C CYS A 299 -3.46 11.19 9.78
N ILE A 300 -2.46 10.50 10.31
CA ILE A 300 -2.56 9.83 11.62
C ILE A 300 -2.56 10.86 12.75
N ASN A 301 -1.50 11.66 12.90
CA ASN A 301 -1.39 12.64 13.98
C ASN A 301 -2.44 13.75 13.89
N ALA A 302 -2.92 14.06 12.67
CA ALA A 302 -4.01 14.99 12.42
C ALA A 302 -5.41 14.43 12.77
N ILE A 303 -5.53 13.10 12.91
CA ILE A 303 -6.79 12.37 13.08
C ILE A 303 -7.71 12.62 11.89
N VAL A 304 -7.20 12.31 10.70
CA VAL A 304 -7.85 12.52 9.41
C VAL A 304 -7.67 11.28 8.53
N LYS A 305 -8.75 10.88 7.87
CA LYS A 305 -8.72 9.77 6.93
C LYS A 305 -8.14 10.27 5.63
N CYS A 306 -7.07 9.65 5.17
CA CYS A 306 -6.47 9.94 3.88
C CYS A 306 -6.72 8.83 2.87
N GLY A 307 -6.80 9.22 1.59
CA GLY A 307 -6.75 8.31 0.46
C GLY A 307 -5.34 7.79 0.16
N PHE A 308 -5.22 7.05 -0.94
CA PHE A 308 -3.94 6.51 -1.42
C PHE A 308 -2.89 7.58 -1.71
N ASP A 309 -3.33 8.76 -2.15
CA ASP A 309 -2.46 9.91 -2.42
C ASP A 309 -1.92 10.58 -1.14
N GLY A 310 -2.32 10.08 0.04
CA GLY A 310 -1.87 10.61 1.33
C GLY A 310 -2.56 11.92 1.70
N THR A 311 -3.70 12.23 1.08
CA THR A 311 -4.45 13.47 1.33
C THR A 311 -5.86 13.21 1.88
N PRO A 312 -6.44 14.15 2.66
CA PRO A 312 -7.79 14.05 3.25
C PRO A 312 -8.95 13.90 2.27
#